data_AF-A0A1L7SV26-F1
#
_entry.id   AF-A0A1L7SV26-F1
#
_cell.length_a   1.000
_cell.length_b   1.000
_cell.length_c   1.000
_cell.angle_alpha   90.00
_cell.angle_beta   90.00
_cell.angle_gamma   90.00
#
_symmetry.space_group_name_H-M   'P 1'
#
loop_
_entity.id
_entity.type
_entity.pdbx_description
1 polymer ?
#
loop_
_entity_poly.entity_id
_entity_poly.type
_entity_poly.pdbx_seq_one_letter_code
_entity_poly.pdbx_strand_id
1 'polypeptide(L)'
;MSNNLSDGGFHGNFGVTWFPRCRFGGRFGGVAIGWPAKGGYYSHLCSAAELVFLGIDRFKPANKSDEPDKEEAHCAKMRQLGAKWYRDPFHQLSDQDKNDDPDAPRLFVGWPADGGVWAIHTTLFDSEKRGLGRIGNAFTMSERCEVIKQLGGSFYNDPKECSFLDLDGSKDEENRSSAMSGGDIF
;
A
#
# COMPACT_ATOMS: atom_id res chain seq x y z
N MET A 1 28.72 -3.48 -24.19
CA MET A 1 27.50 -3.04 -24.89
C MET A 1 26.78 -4.33 -25.26
N SER A 2 25.68 -4.75 -24.65
CA SER A 2 24.48 -4.00 -24.31
C SER A 2 23.76 -4.67 -23.13
N ASN A 3 23.57 -3.94 -22.03
CA ASN A 3 22.56 -4.22 -21.02
C ASN A 3 21.36 -3.30 -21.29
N ASN A 4 20.22 -3.66 -20.73
CA ASN A 4 18.95 -2.91 -20.68
C ASN A 4 17.97 -3.30 -21.78
N LEU A 5 17.06 -4.20 -21.44
CA LEU A 5 15.62 -4.10 -21.69
C LEU A 5 14.96 -5.32 -21.02
N SER A 6 14.39 -5.13 -19.82
CA SER A 6 13.14 -5.77 -19.33
C SER A 6 13.08 -6.12 -17.83
N ASP A 7 13.99 -5.67 -16.97
CA ASP A 7 13.87 -5.98 -15.53
C ASP A 7 12.69 -5.30 -14.81
N GLY A 8 11.94 -4.41 -15.47
CA GLY A 8 10.79 -3.71 -14.89
C GLY A 8 9.47 -3.81 -15.67
N GLY A 9 9.41 -4.62 -16.74
CA GLY A 9 8.19 -4.83 -17.51
C GLY A 9 7.51 -6.16 -17.19
N PHE A 10 6.25 -6.35 -17.61
CA PHE A 10 5.53 -7.63 -17.53
C PHE A 10 6.19 -8.78 -18.32
N HIS A 11 7.33 -8.52 -18.97
CA HIS A 11 8.09 -9.45 -19.81
C HIS A 11 9.44 -9.77 -19.17
N GLY A 12 9.40 -10.46 -18.04
CA GLY A 12 10.52 -11.30 -17.62
C GLY A 12 10.69 -12.50 -18.56
N ASN A 13 11.86 -13.15 -18.54
CA ASN A 13 12.09 -14.41 -19.24
C ASN A 13 10.99 -15.43 -18.90
N PHE A 14 10.39 -16.05 -19.93
CA PHE A 14 9.44 -17.15 -19.78
C PHE A 14 10.04 -18.23 -18.86
N GLY A 15 9.36 -18.57 -17.76
CA GLY A 15 9.77 -19.63 -16.83
C GLY A 15 10.33 -19.18 -15.48
N VAL A 16 10.55 -17.88 -15.25
CA VAL A 16 10.85 -17.37 -13.90
C VAL A 16 9.55 -16.97 -13.21
N THR A 17 9.21 -17.60 -12.09
CA THR A 17 8.08 -17.19 -11.24
C THR A 17 8.40 -15.84 -10.61
N TRP A 18 7.93 -14.77 -11.25
CA TRP A 18 8.16 -13.40 -10.82
C TRP A 18 7.13 -12.98 -9.77
N PHE A 19 7.54 -12.96 -8.50
CA PHE A 19 6.80 -12.34 -7.39
C PHE A 19 7.47 -11.02 -7.00
N PRO A 20 7.19 -9.93 -7.72
CA PRO A 20 7.86 -8.65 -7.51
C PRO A 20 7.35 -7.94 -6.26
N ARG A 21 8.25 -7.68 -5.31
CA ARG A 21 8.01 -6.81 -4.16
C ARG A 21 7.64 -5.39 -4.59
N CYS A 22 8.14 -4.92 -5.73
CA CYS A 22 7.79 -3.61 -6.28
C CYS A 22 7.64 -3.67 -7.79
N ARG A 23 6.56 -3.10 -8.32
CA ARG A 23 6.33 -2.90 -9.76
C ARG A 23 6.19 -1.43 -10.09
N PHE A 24 6.76 -1.01 -11.21
CA PHE A 24 6.55 0.33 -11.76
C PHE A 24 5.59 0.21 -12.95
N GLY A 25 4.43 0.86 -12.83
CA GLY A 25 3.37 0.83 -13.85
C GLY A 25 3.25 2.16 -14.61
N GLY A 26 2.11 2.36 -15.28
CA GLY A 26 1.82 3.63 -15.97
C GLY A 26 1.42 4.79 -15.04
N ARG A 27 1.26 4.54 -13.73
CA ARG A 27 1.00 5.57 -12.70
C ARG A 27 2.31 5.99 -12.02
N PHE A 28 2.37 7.24 -11.55
CA PHE A 28 3.53 7.74 -10.81
C PHE A 28 3.75 6.95 -9.50
N GLY A 29 5.01 6.71 -9.16
CA GLY A 29 5.39 5.92 -7.98
C GLY A 29 5.62 4.45 -8.30
N GLY A 30 5.50 3.59 -7.28
CA GLY A 30 5.67 2.14 -7.40
C GLY A 30 4.59 1.41 -6.61
N VAL A 31 4.14 0.27 -7.13
CA VAL A 31 3.21 -0.62 -6.42
C VAL A 31 4.03 -1.62 -5.62
N ALA A 32 4.01 -1.48 -4.29
CA ALA A 32 4.60 -2.45 -3.39
C ALA A 32 3.64 -3.62 -3.17
N ILE A 33 4.20 -4.83 -3.11
CA ILE A 33 3.46 -6.08 -2.89
C ILE A 33 4.16 -6.85 -1.77
N GLY A 34 3.37 -7.36 -0.83
CA GLY A 34 3.85 -8.20 0.27
C GLY A 34 3.01 -9.45 0.43
N TRP A 35 3.63 -10.58 0.75
CA TRP A 35 2.97 -11.88 0.87
C TRP A 35 2.94 -12.37 2.31
N PRO A 36 1.83 -12.18 3.04
CA PRO A 36 1.75 -12.62 4.43
C PRO A 36 1.62 -14.14 4.53
N ALA A 37 2.03 -14.71 5.66
CA ALA A 37 1.96 -16.17 5.89
C ALA A 37 0.53 -16.72 5.82
N LYS A 38 -0.48 -15.90 6.13
CA LYS A 38 -1.91 -16.24 6.03
C LYS A 38 -2.43 -16.44 4.60
N GLY A 39 -1.61 -16.18 3.59
CA GLY A 39 -2.00 -16.22 2.17
C GLY A 39 -2.59 -14.91 1.66
N GLY A 40 -2.87 -14.88 0.36
CA GLY A 40 -3.19 -13.63 -0.35
C GLY A 40 -1.96 -12.73 -0.48
N TYR A 41 -2.17 -11.43 -0.69
CA TYR A 41 -1.11 -10.43 -0.76
C TYR A 41 -1.62 -9.03 -0.41
N TYR A 42 -0.74 -8.20 0.14
CA TYR A 42 -0.96 -6.77 0.26
C TYR A 42 -0.55 -6.07 -1.03
N SER A 43 -1.27 -5.01 -1.41
CA SER A 43 -0.89 -4.12 -2.51
C SER A 43 -1.05 -2.67 -2.06
N HIS A 44 -0.03 -1.85 -2.30
CA HIS A 44 -0.04 -0.43 -1.97
C HIS A 44 0.63 0.40 -3.06
N LEU A 45 -0.05 1.44 -3.53
CA LEU A 45 0.58 2.43 -4.42
C LEU A 45 1.39 3.40 -3.57
N CYS A 46 2.71 3.36 -3.72
CA CYS A 46 3.66 4.08 -2.89
C CYS A 46 4.16 5.35 -3.58
N SER A 47 4.23 6.44 -2.82
CA SER A 47 5.03 7.63 -3.14
C SER A 47 6.53 7.38 -2.94
N ALA A 48 7.37 8.35 -3.33
CA ALA A 48 8.81 8.25 -3.12
C ALA A 48 9.20 8.07 -1.65
N ALA A 49 8.57 8.82 -0.73
CA ALA A 49 8.79 8.68 0.70
C ALA A 49 8.36 7.31 1.25
N GLU A 50 7.25 6.76 0.73
CA GLU A 50 6.72 5.45 1.14
C GLU A 50 7.61 4.31 0.67
N LEU A 51 8.16 4.38 -0.55
CA LEU A 51 9.12 3.39 -1.05
C LEU A 51 10.37 3.34 -0.16
N VAL A 52 10.91 4.50 0.22
CA VAL A 52 12.07 4.57 1.13
C VAL A 52 11.72 4.02 2.52
N PHE A 53 10.54 4.31 3.04
CA PHE A 53 10.04 3.76 4.32
C PHE A 53 9.96 2.23 4.30
N LEU A 54 9.53 1.66 3.18
CA LEU A 54 9.50 0.21 2.97
C LEU A 54 10.88 -0.41 2.70
N GLY A 55 11.93 0.42 2.53
CA GLY A 55 13.27 -0.03 2.15
C GLY A 55 13.38 -0.47 0.69
N ILE A 56 12.50 0.03 -0.18
CA ILE A 56 12.45 -0.28 -1.60
C ILE A 56 13.15 0.84 -2.39
N ASP A 57 13.95 0.46 -3.39
CA ASP A 57 14.58 1.41 -4.31
C ASP A 57 13.52 2.15 -5.13
N ARG A 58 13.68 3.47 -5.27
CA ARG A 58 12.71 4.34 -5.94
C ARG A 58 12.64 4.15 -7.46
N PHE A 59 13.66 3.55 -8.05
CA PHE A 59 13.85 3.48 -9.50
C PHE A 59 14.05 2.06 -10.01
N LYS A 60 14.32 1.09 -9.11
CA LYS A 60 14.57 -0.30 -9.46
C LYS A 60 13.53 -1.22 -8.84
N PRO A 61 13.02 -2.19 -9.60
CA PRO A 61 12.13 -3.20 -9.06
C PRO A 61 12.87 -4.06 -8.04
N ALA A 62 12.11 -4.60 -7.10
CA ALA A 62 12.61 -5.50 -6.07
C ALA A 62 11.83 -6.81 -6.12
N ASN A 63 12.51 -7.92 -5.81
CA ASN A 63 11.86 -9.21 -5.63
C ASN A 63 11.47 -9.44 -4.16
N LYS A 64 10.52 -10.36 -3.94
CA LYS A 64 10.19 -10.84 -2.60
C LYS A 64 11.41 -11.42 -1.89
N SER A 65 11.37 -11.50 -0.56
CA SER A 65 12.38 -12.26 0.18
C SER A 65 12.04 -13.74 0.10
N ASP A 66 13.04 -14.60 0.23
CA ASP A 66 12.84 -16.04 0.41
C ASP A 66 12.70 -16.42 1.89
N GLU A 67 13.00 -15.50 2.79
CA GLU A 67 12.85 -15.66 4.23
C GLU A 67 11.43 -15.22 4.67
N PRO A 68 10.60 -16.12 5.22
CA PRO A 68 9.23 -15.80 5.61
C PRO A 68 9.14 -14.65 6.63
N ASP A 69 10.06 -14.59 7.60
CA ASP A 69 10.06 -13.56 8.65
C ASP A 69 10.32 -12.16 8.09
N LYS A 70 11.19 -12.05 7.07
CA LYS A 70 11.45 -10.77 6.38
C LYS A 70 10.24 -10.33 5.57
N GLU A 71 9.49 -11.28 5.04
CA GLU A 71 8.28 -10.99 4.28
C GLU A 71 7.14 -10.54 5.20
N GLU A 72 6.96 -11.19 6.34
CA GLU A 72 5.96 -10.78 7.33
C GLU A 72 6.28 -9.39 7.93
N ALA A 73 7.56 -9.11 8.20
CA ALA A 73 8.00 -7.78 8.62
C ALA A 73 7.73 -6.71 7.54
N HIS A 74 7.84 -7.07 6.25
CA HIS A 74 7.48 -6.19 5.15
C HIS A 74 5.96 -5.93 5.11
N CYS A 75 5.14 -6.97 5.24
CA CYS A 75 3.69 -6.85 5.33
C CYS A 75 3.25 -5.97 6.51
N ALA A 76 3.91 -6.09 7.66
CA ALA A 76 3.65 -5.22 8.82
C ALA A 76 3.93 -3.74 8.51
N LYS A 77 5.02 -3.42 7.79
CA LYS A 77 5.29 -2.05 7.33
C LYS A 77 4.31 -1.58 6.26
N MET A 78 3.85 -2.47 5.38
CA MET A 78 2.81 -2.13 4.40
C MET A 78 1.49 -1.77 5.08
N ARG A 79 1.08 -2.53 6.11
CA ARG A 79 -0.08 -2.22 6.95
C ARG A 79 0.01 -0.85 7.60
N GLN A 80 1.19 -0.45 8.04
CA GLN A 80 1.45 0.90 8.55
C GLN A 80 1.19 2.02 7.52
N LEU A 81 1.19 1.71 6.22
CA LEU A 81 0.86 2.65 5.15
C LEU A 81 -0.61 2.58 4.70
N GLY A 82 -1.42 1.71 5.31
CA GLY A 82 -2.80 1.46 4.87
C GLY A 82 -2.89 0.56 3.63
N ALA A 83 -1.88 -0.30 3.40
CA ALA A 83 -1.92 -1.26 2.30
C ALA A 83 -3.15 -2.17 2.40
N LYS A 84 -3.78 -2.45 1.26
CA LYS A 84 -4.97 -3.29 1.20
C LYS A 84 -4.60 -4.75 0.94
N TRP A 85 -5.17 -5.67 1.70
CA TRP A 85 -5.04 -7.10 1.47
C TRP A 85 -6.03 -7.58 0.40
N TYR A 86 -5.55 -8.48 -0.45
CA TYR A 86 -6.35 -9.16 -1.46
C TYR A 86 -6.11 -10.66 -1.35
N ARG A 87 -7.21 -11.42 -1.48
CA ARG A 87 -7.15 -12.88 -1.43
C ARG A 87 -6.49 -13.46 -2.70
N ASP A 88 -6.80 -12.85 -3.85
CA ASP A 88 -6.35 -13.24 -5.18
C ASP A 88 -6.49 -12.04 -6.16
N PRO A 89 -5.91 -12.13 -7.37
CA PRO A 89 -5.98 -11.05 -8.36
C PRO A 89 -7.40 -10.67 -8.82
N PHE A 90 -8.37 -11.58 -8.80
CA PHE A 90 -9.75 -11.26 -9.17
C PHE A 90 -10.43 -10.40 -8.10
N HIS A 91 -10.15 -10.65 -6.82
CA HIS A 91 -10.57 -9.76 -5.74
C HIS A 91 -9.99 -8.35 -5.92
N GLN A 92 -8.71 -8.23 -6.32
CA GLN A 92 -8.11 -6.92 -6.61
C GLN A 92 -8.78 -6.22 -7.79
N LEU A 93 -9.06 -6.94 -8.89
CA LEU A 93 -9.73 -6.38 -10.06
C LEU A 93 -11.15 -5.87 -9.73
N SER A 94 -11.94 -6.65 -8.98
CA SER A 94 -13.29 -6.24 -8.57
C SER A 94 -13.31 -4.99 -7.68
N ASP A 95 -12.23 -4.77 -6.94
CA ASP A 95 -12.08 -3.59 -6.09
C ASP A 95 -11.56 -2.38 -6.86
N GLN A 96 -10.81 -2.58 -7.95
CA GLN A 96 -10.37 -1.48 -8.81
C GLN A 96 -11.55 -0.75 -9.44
N ASP A 97 -12.59 -1.48 -9.85
CA ASP A 97 -13.82 -0.87 -10.38
C ASP A 97 -14.52 0.04 -9.36
N LYS A 98 -14.37 -0.25 -8.06
CA LYS A 98 -14.93 0.54 -6.96
C LYS A 98 -14.02 1.69 -6.53
N ASN A 99 -12.74 1.67 -6.92
CA ASN A 99 -11.79 2.69 -6.45
C ASN A 99 -12.05 4.07 -7.05
N ASP A 100 -12.76 4.14 -8.17
CA ASP A 100 -13.15 5.40 -8.81
C ASP A 100 -14.49 5.95 -8.27
N ASP A 101 -15.11 5.25 -7.29
CA ASP A 101 -16.27 5.77 -6.56
C ASP A 101 -15.86 7.04 -5.76
N PRO A 102 -16.60 8.17 -5.91
CA PRO A 102 -16.37 9.40 -5.15
C PRO A 102 -16.27 9.19 -3.63
N ASP A 103 -17.00 8.22 -3.09
CA ASP A 103 -17.05 7.89 -1.66
C ASP A 103 -16.01 6.83 -1.25
N ALA A 104 -15.22 6.31 -2.19
CA ALA A 104 -14.18 5.32 -1.89
C ALA A 104 -13.19 5.87 -0.85
N PRO A 105 -12.91 5.14 0.24
CA PRO A 105 -12.05 5.63 1.30
C PRO A 105 -10.62 5.84 0.81
N ARG A 106 -9.97 6.86 1.38
CA ARG A 106 -8.56 7.21 1.19
C ARG A 106 -7.92 7.45 2.54
N LEU A 107 -6.75 6.84 2.72
CA LEU A 107 -5.95 6.97 3.93
C LEU A 107 -4.57 7.48 3.55
N PHE A 108 -4.17 8.59 4.15
CA PHE A 108 -2.82 9.14 4.06
C PHE A 108 -2.19 9.10 5.43
N VAL A 109 -0.98 8.54 5.53
CA VAL A 109 -0.28 8.39 6.81
C VAL A 109 1.17 8.84 6.74
N GLY A 110 1.66 9.38 7.85
CA GLY A 110 3.03 9.80 8.04
C GLY A 110 3.54 9.35 9.40
N TRP A 111 4.74 8.76 9.40
CA TRP A 111 5.38 8.22 10.60
C TRP A 111 6.55 9.10 11.02
N PRO A 112 6.39 9.96 12.04
CA PRO A 112 7.46 10.82 12.49
C PRO A 112 8.49 10.01 13.31
N ALA A 113 9.72 10.51 13.42
CA ALA A 113 10.84 9.78 14.01
C ALA A 113 10.76 9.68 15.55
N ASP A 114 10.00 10.56 16.18
CA ASP A 114 9.74 10.65 17.63
C ASP A 114 8.56 9.76 18.09
N GLY A 115 7.87 9.09 17.17
CA GLY A 115 6.79 8.16 17.46
C GLY A 115 5.38 8.74 17.22
N GLY A 116 4.38 7.87 17.33
CA GLY A 116 3.00 8.19 16.92
C GLY A 116 2.81 8.13 15.40
N VAL A 117 1.67 8.62 14.93
CA VAL A 117 1.31 8.65 13.51
C VAL A 117 0.43 9.85 13.17
N TRP A 118 0.72 10.49 12.06
CA TRP A 118 -0.17 11.47 11.43
C TRP A 118 -1.06 10.75 10.42
N ALA A 119 -2.38 10.98 10.46
CA ALA A 119 -3.30 10.38 9.51
C ALA A 119 -4.38 11.34 9.00
N ILE A 120 -4.75 11.20 7.73
CA ILE A 120 -5.97 11.74 7.14
C ILE A 120 -6.76 10.58 6.57
N HIS A 121 -7.94 10.33 7.12
CA HIS A 121 -8.96 9.48 6.52
C HIS A 121 -10.01 10.36 5.83
N THR A 122 -10.35 10.05 4.59
CA THR A 122 -11.27 10.84 3.76
C THR A 122 -11.82 9.97 2.61
N THR A 123 -12.56 10.56 1.68
CA THR A 123 -13.03 9.89 0.44
C THR A 123 -12.21 10.35 -0.76
N LEU A 124 -12.35 9.67 -1.91
CA LEU A 124 -11.73 10.09 -3.17
C LEU A 124 -12.11 11.54 -3.49
N PHE A 125 -13.40 11.86 -3.48
CA PHE A 125 -13.91 13.19 -3.82
C PHE A 125 -13.32 14.30 -2.94
N ASP A 126 -13.35 14.11 -1.61
CA ASP A 126 -12.81 15.12 -0.69
C ASP A 126 -11.28 15.23 -0.80
N SER A 127 -10.59 14.12 -1.10
CA SER A 127 -9.14 14.14 -1.30
C SER A 127 -8.74 14.96 -2.53
N GLU A 128 -9.50 14.87 -3.62
CA GLU A 128 -9.30 15.65 -4.83
C GLU A 128 -9.63 17.13 -4.60
N LYS A 129 -10.79 17.40 -4.00
CA LYS A 129 -11.25 18.75 -3.66
C LYS A 129 -10.24 19.51 -2.77
N ARG A 130 -9.61 18.82 -1.82
CA ARG A 130 -8.59 19.39 -0.92
C ARG A 130 -7.18 19.37 -1.52
N GLY A 131 -6.98 18.71 -2.66
CA GLY A 131 -5.68 18.53 -3.29
C GLY A 131 -4.70 17.75 -2.42
N LEU A 132 -5.14 16.66 -1.78
CA LEU A 132 -4.31 15.84 -0.89
C LEU A 132 -3.23 15.05 -1.64
N GLY A 133 -3.32 14.94 -2.96
CA GLY A 133 -2.26 14.35 -3.80
C GLY A 133 -0.88 14.99 -3.59
N ARG A 134 -0.81 16.23 -3.09
CA ARG A 134 0.43 16.91 -2.69
C ARG A 134 1.23 16.14 -1.64
N ILE A 135 0.59 15.33 -0.80
CA ILE A 135 1.25 14.46 0.20
C ILE A 135 2.15 13.42 -0.51
N GLY A 136 1.79 13.02 -1.73
CA GLY A 136 2.59 12.11 -2.57
C GLY A 136 3.88 12.73 -3.12
N ASN A 137 4.03 14.07 -3.06
CA ASN A 137 5.23 14.75 -3.57
C ASN A 137 6.38 14.78 -2.55
N ALA A 138 6.12 14.40 -1.29
CA ALA A 138 7.15 14.36 -0.26
C ALA A 138 8.26 13.35 -0.62
N PHE A 139 9.52 13.75 -0.43
CA PHE A 139 10.68 12.90 -0.63
C PHE A 139 11.04 12.09 0.61
N THR A 140 10.71 12.61 1.79
CA THR A 140 11.00 11.97 3.08
C THR A 140 9.72 11.77 3.90
N MET A 141 9.77 10.84 4.85
CA MET A 141 8.66 10.61 5.76
C MET A 141 8.40 11.82 6.67
N SER A 142 9.45 12.55 7.06
CA SER A 142 9.34 13.80 7.82
C SER A 142 8.60 14.89 7.02
N GLU A 143 8.98 15.11 5.76
CA GLU A 143 8.24 16.03 4.87
C GLU A 143 6.78 15.59 4.72
N ARG A 144 6.53 14.29 4.56
CA ARG A 144 5.18 13.75 4.46
C ARG A 144 4.34 14.06 5.70
N CYS A 145 4.90 13.89 6.91
CA CYS A 145 4.24 14.23 8.16
C CYS A 145 3.87 15.73 8.21
N GLU A 146 4.80 16.60 7.84
CA GLU A 146 4.55 18.05 7.84
C GLU A 146 3.44 18.44 6.86
N VAL A 147 3.42 17.85 5.65
CA VAL A 147 2.35 18.11 4.67
C VAL A 147 1.00 17.58 5.19
N ILE A 148 0.97 16.39 5.80
CA ILE A 148 -0.27 15.84 6.40
C ILE A 148 -0.79 16.78 7.49
N LYS A 149 0.08 17.25 8.39
CA LYS A 149 -0.25 18.22 9.44
C LYS A 149 -0.82 19.52 8.85
N GLN A 150 -0.17 20.09 7.84
CA GLN A 150 -0.62 21.31 7.17
C GLN A 150 -1.99 21.15 6.48
N LEU A 151 -2.31 19.95 6.01
CA LEU A 151 -3.57 19.64 5.34
C LEU A 151 -4.68 19.20 6.30
N GLY A 152 -4.47 19.34 7.61
CA GLY A 152 -5.47 19.04 8.65
C GLY A 152 -5.54 17.56 9.03
N GLY A 153 -4.42 16.85 8.99
CA GLY A 153 -4.32 15.51 9.57
C GLY A 153 -4.44 15.52 11.09
N SER A 154 -4.83 14.38 11.63
CA SER A 154 -4.86 14.12 13.07
C SER A 154 -3.60 13.40 13.48
N PHE A 155 -3.02 13.80 14.61
CA PHE A 155 -1.92 13.07 15.24
C PHE A 155 -2.46 12.09 16.28
N TYR A 156 -1.97 10.87 16.25
CA TYR A 156 -2.26 9.83 17.22
C TYR A 156 -0.95 9.46 17.91
N ASN A 157 -0.90 9.64 19.24
CA ASN A 157 0.29 9.30 20.01
C ASN A 157 0.48 7.77 20.07
N ASP A 158 -0.61 7.04 20.28
CA ASP A 158 -0.64 5.59 20.04
C ASP A 158 -1.28 5.31 18.66
N PRO A 159 -0.52 4.76 17.69
CA PRO A 159 -1.05 4.41 16.38
C PRO A 159 -2.27 3.48 16.40
N LYS A 160 -2.47 2.70 17.48
CA LYS A 160 -3.65 1.83 17.65
C LYS A 160 -4.94 2.61 17.88
N GLU A 161 -4.87 3.87 18.28
CA GLU A 161 -6.04 4.74 18.40
C GLU A 161 -6.59 5.18 17.04
N CYS A 162 -5.77 5.06 15.98
CA CYS A 162 -6.22 5.30 14.61
C CYS A 162 -7.01 4.10 14.09
N SER A 163 -8.33 4.12 14.25
CA SER A 163 -9.22 3.03 13.84
C SER A 163 -9.18 2.70 12.34
N PHE A 164 -8.63 3.58 11.50
CA PHE A 164 -8.49 3.36 10.06
C PHE A 164 -7.23 2.56 9.69
N LEU A 165 -6.25 2.45 10.60
CA LEU A 165 -5.03 1.67 10.41
C LEU A 165 -5.23 0.24 10.92
N ASP A 166 -5.21 -0.72 10.01
CA ASP A 166 -5.23 -2.14 10.35
C ASP A 166 -3.81 -2.65 10.66
N LEU A 167 -3.31 -2.29 11.84
CA LEU A 167 -1.93 -2.59 12.24
C LEU A 167 -1.69 -4.07 12.55
N ASP A 168 -2.72 -4.86 12.85
CA ASP A 168 -2.60 -6.30 13.14
C ASP A 168 -3.12 -7.19 12.00
N GLY A 169 -3.79 -6.61 11.00
CA GLY A 169 -4.32 -7.37 9.86
C GLY A 169 -5.62 -8.10 10.18
N SER A 170 -6.31 -7.72 11.25
CA SER A 170 -7.55 -8.34 11.73
C SER A 170 -8.73 -8.09 10.77
N LYS A 171 -8.75 -6.94 10.09
CA LYS A 171 -9.82 -6.59 9.14
C LYS A 171 -9.76 -7.40 7.85
N ASP A 172 -8.60 -8.00 7.56
CA ASP A 172 -8.46 -8.89 6.41
C ASP A 172 -9.29 -10.17 6.57
N GLU A 173 -9.45 -10.67 7.81
CA GLU A 173 -10.23 -11.89 8.11
C GLU A 173 -11.74 -11.65 8.03
N GLU A 174 -12.20 -10.45 8.42
CA GLU A 174 -13.59 -10.03 8.25
C GLU A 174 -13.96 -9.95 6.76
N ASN A 175 -13.09 -9.36 5.94
CA ASN A 175 -13.27 -9.32 4.49
C ASN A 175 -13.22 -10.71 3.83
N ARG A 176 -12.39 -11.62 4.35
CA ARG A 176 -12.36 -13.02 3.90
C ARG A 176 -13.68 -13.74 4.21
N SER A 177 -14.26 -13.50 5.38
CA SER A 177 -15.47 -14.16 5.85
C SER A 177 -16.73 -13.62 5.17
N SER A 178 -16.83 -12.30 4.98
CA SER A 178 -17.96 -11.66 4.29
C SER A 178 -18.05 -12.06 2.80
N ALA A 179 -16.94 -12.42 2.17
CA ALA A 179 -16.93 -12.92 0.79
C ALA A 179 -17.36 -14.39 0.68
N MET A 180 -17.17 -15.20 1.73
CA MET A 180 -17.64 -16.59 1.75
C MET A 180 -19.14 -16.71 2.04
N SER A 181 -19.73 -15.78 2.78
CA SER A 181 -21.18 -15.75 3.04
C SER A 181 -22.01 -15.20 1.88
N GLY A 182 -21.38 -14.63 0.84
CA GLY A 182 -22.06 -14.13 -0.35
C GLY A 182 -22.20 -15.16 -1.49
N GLY A 183 -21.79 -16.42 -1.25
CA GLY A 183 -21.74 -17.48 -2.27
C GLY A 183 -23.00 -18.32 -2.43
N ASP A 184 -24.01 -18.17 -1.56
CA ASP A 184 -25.24 -18.97 -1.60
C ASP A 184 -26.43 -18.14 -2.10
N ILE A 185 -26.46 -17.87 -3.40
CA ILE A 185 -27.71 -17.63 -4.14
C ILE A 185 -27.54 -18.13 -5.58
N PHE A 186 -27.72 -19.43 -5.77
CA PHE A 186 -28.31 -20.04 -6.97
C PHE A 186 -29.21 -21.19 -6.55
#